data_AF-A0A447T7E5-F1
#
_entry.id   AF-A0A447T7E5-F1
#
_cell.length_a   1.000
_cell.length_b   1.000
_cell.length_c   1.000
_cell.angle_alpha   90.00
_cell.angle_beta   90.00
_cell.angle_gamma   90.00
#
_symmetry.space_group_name_H-M   'P 1'
#
loop_
_entity.id
_entity.type
_entity.pdbx_description
1 polymer ?
#
loop_
_entity_poly.entity_id
_entity_poly.type
_entity_poly.pdbx_seq_one_letter_code
_entity_poly.pdbx_strand_id
1 'polypeptide(L)'
;MAANPAFAAASAAQKKVIENDLRDFRLAGAELPDAQKARFAELSSRLAELSNQFSQHVMDATDGFSLYIEDVAELAGIPKDTLAMYAAMAEADGQPGKYKLGLQFPLLFPVLQYADNRALREKLYEANAKRASEFGPAEQDNGPLIREKLKLAAEEAQLLASPTTPSCRCTPRWRKARSR
;
A
#
# COMPACT_ATOMS: atom_id res chain seq x y z
N MET A 1 7.93 -27.04 -23.92
CA MET A 1 8.92 -27.14 -22.81
C MET A 1 9.01 -28.52 -22.15
N ALA A 2 7.90 -29.25 -21.97
CA ALA A 2 7.95 -30.63 -21.44
C ALA A 2 8.81 -31.61 -22.27
N ALA A 3 9.13 -31.26 -23.52
CA ALA A 3 9.99 -32.03 -24.41
C ALA A 3 11.49 -31.64 -24.38
N ASN A 4 11.91 -30.66 -23.54
CA ASN A 4 13.34 -30.31 -23.43
C ASN A 4 14.05 -31.26 -22.44
N PRO A 5 15.05 -32.04 -22.87
CA PRO A 5 15.74 -33.00 -22.02
C PRO A 5 16.44 -32.36 -20.81
N ALA A 6 16.92 -31.12 -20.93
CA ALA A 6 17.53 -30.40 -19.82
C ALA A 6 16.51 -30.02 -18.73
N PHE A 7 15.26 -29.72 -19.11
CA PHE A 7 14.19 -29.47 -18.15
C PHE A 7 13.73 -30.77 -17.47
N ALA A 8 13.66 -31.87 -18.21
CA ALA A 8 13.30 -33.17 -17.66
C ALA A 8 14.30 -33.64 -16.58
N ALA A 9 15.60 -33.41 -16.81
CA ALA A 9 16.69 -33.75 -15.89
C ALA A 9 16.86 -32.78 -14.71
N ALA A 10 16.19 -31.62 -14.71
CA ALA A 10 16.33 -30.63 -13.65
C ALA A 10 15.71 -31.07 -12.31
N SER A 11 16.29 -30.58 -11.21
CA SER A 11 15.76 -30.75 -9.85
C SER A 11 14.37 -30.11 -9.70
N ALA A 12 13.62 -30.52 -8.67
CA ALA A 12 12.31 -29.95 -8.38
C ALA A 12 12.36 -28.43 -8.15
N ALA A 13 13.39 -27.92 -7.47
CA ALA A 13 13.59 -26.49 -7.25
C ALA A 13 13.83 -25.74 -8.58
N GLN A 14 14.70 -26.26 -9.44
CA GLN A 14 14.98 -25.65 -10.75
C GLN A 14 13.74 -25.66 -11.66
N LYS A 15 12.97 -26.76 -11.68
CA LYS A 15 11.70 -26.83 -12.40
C LYS A 15 10.73 -25.76 -11.90
N LYS A 16 10.62 -25.57 -10.59
CA LYS A 16 9.75 -24.56 -9.98
C LYS A 16 10.13 -23.13 -10.38
N VAL A 17 11.43 -22.82 -10.40
CA VAL A 17 11.94 -21.50 -10.84
C VAL A 17 11.53 -21.25 -12.29
N ILE A 18 11.84 -22.19 -13.18
CA ILE A 18 11.51 -22.07 -14.60
C ILE A 18 9.99 -21.90 -14.82
N GLU A 19 9.16 -22.66 -14.11
CA GLU A 19 7.70 -22.50 -14.16
C GLU A 19 7.23 -21.11 -13.70
N ASN A 20 7.83 -20.58 -12.64
CA ASN A 20 7.49 -19.26 -12.12
C ASN A 20 7.92 -18.17 -13.11
N ASP A 21 9.13 -18.27 -13.66
CA ASP A 21 9.65 -17.31 -14.64
C ASP A 21 8.74 -17.27 -15.88
N LEU A 22 8.36 -18.43 -16.42
CA LEU A 22 7.44 -18.53 -17.56
C LEU A 22 6.07 -17.92 -17.26
N ARG A 23 5.53 -18.20 -16.08
CA ARG A 23 4.27 -17.59 -15.63
C ARG A 23 4.41 -16.07 -15.57
N ASP A 24 5.50 -15.57 -15.02
CA ASP A 24 5.73 -14.14 -14.86
C ASP A 24 5.95 -13.46 -16.22
N PHE A 25 6.61 -14.12 -17.20
CA PHE A 25 6.69 -13.66 -18.60
C PHE A 25 5.30 -13.56 -19.26
N ARG A 26 4.43 -14.56 -19.06
CA ARG A 26 3.05 -14.53 -19.58
C ARG A 26 2.24 -13.40 -18.96
N LEU A 27 2.33 -13.23 -17.65
CA LEU A 27 1.66 -12.15 -16.92
C LEU A 27 2.22 -10.77 -17.29
N ALA A 28 3.46 -10.69 -17.78
CA ALA A 28 4.06 -9.50 -18.35
C ALA A 28 3.67 -9.27 -19.84
N GLY A 29 2.74 -10.06 -20.38
CA GLY A 29 2.23 -9.87 -21.75
C GLY A 29 3.13 -10.40 -22.86
N ALA A 30 4.11 -11.27 -22.56
CA ALA A 30 5.03 -11.80 -23.57
C ALA A 30 4.34 -12.57 -24.71
N GLU A 31 3.19 -13.19 -24.42
CA GLU A 31 2.37 -13.95 -25.39
C GLU A 31 1.30 -13.10 -26.10
N LEU A 32 1.22 -11.79 -25.82
CA LEU A 32 0.25 -10.90 -26.48
C LEU A 32 0.59 -10.72 -27.98
N PRO A 33 -0.42 -10.52 -28.85
CA PRO A 33 -0.18 -10.05 -30.22
C PRO A 33 0.57 -8.71 -30.22
N ASP A 34 1.41 -8.48 -31.22
CA ASP A 34 2.23 -7.24 -31.29
C ASP A 34 1.38 -5.96 -31.26
N ALA A 35 0.18 -5.99 -31.84
CA ALA A 35 -0.79 -4.89 -31.79
C ALA A 35 -1.28 -4.56 -30.37
N GLN A 36 -1.25 -5.53 -29.45
CA GLN A 36 -1.70 -5.35 -28.06
C GLN A 36 -0.54 -5.06 -27.09
N LYS A 37 0.70 -5.43 -27.45
CA LYS A 37 1.89 -5.18 -26.61
C LYS A 37 2.12 -3.70 -26.34
N ALA A 38 1.93 -2.83 -27.34
CA ALA A 38 2.07 -1.38 -27.16
C ALA A 38 1.08 -0.86 -26.12
N ARG A 39 -0.19 -1.24 -26.23
CA ARG A 39 -1.23 -0.86 -25.27
C ARG A 39 -0.96 -1.40 -23.87
N PHE A 40 -0.50 -2.65 -23.76
CA PHE A 40 -0.12 -3.24 -22.48
C PHE A 40 1.02 -2.48 -21.77
N ALA A 41 2.02 -2.03 -22.53
CA ALA A 41 3.12 -1.22 -21.99
C ALA A 41 2.64 0.15 -21.50
N GLU A 42 1.76 0.82 -22.25
CA GLU A 42 1.13 2.08 -21.82
C GLU A 42 0.34 1.91 -20.51
N LEU A 43 -0.51 0.87 -20.44
CA LEU A 43 -1.28 0.55 -19.24
C LEU A 43 -0.38 0.29 -18.03
N SER A 44 0.67 -0.52 -18.22
CA SER A 44 1.64 -0.85 -17.17
C SER A 44 2.33 0.41 -16.64
N SER A 45 2.78 1.29 -17.55
CA SER A 45 3.41 2.56 -17.19
C SER A 45 2.46 3.46 -16.40
N ARG A 46 1.23 3.64 -16.90
CA ARG A 46 0.21 4.48 -16.24
C ARG A 46 -0.20 3.93 -14.87
N LEU A 47 -0.36 2.61 -14.75
CA LEU A 47 -0.66 1.96 -13.46
C LEU A 47 0.47 2.15 -12.44
N ALA A 48 1.73 2.14 -12.89
CA ALA A 48 2.88 2.41 -12.03
C ALA A 48 2.89 3.89 -11.57
N GLU A 49 2.67 4.81 -12.50
CA GLU A 49 2.56 6.25 -12.22
C GLU A 49 1.46 6.54 -11.17
N LEU A 50 0.24 6.02 -11.39
CA LEU A 50 -0.89 6.18 -10.47
C LEU A 50 -0.60 5.58 -9.08
N SER A 51 0.16 4.47 -9.03
CA SER A 51 0.53 3.85 -7.75
C SER A 51 1.54 4.67 -6.97
N ASN A 52 2.47 5.33 -7.66
CA ASN A 52 3.40 6.26 -7.04
C ASN A 52 2.67 7.50 -6.52
N GLN A 53 1.81 8.12 -7.34
CA GLN A 53 0.99 9.27 -6.92
C GLN A 53 0.12 8.94 -5.70
N PHE A 54 -0.59 7.81 -5.73
CA PHE A 54 -1.39 7.35 -4.61
C PHE A 54 -0.58 7.26 -3.30
N SER A 55 0.62 6.66 -3.38
CA SER A 55 1.48 6.46 -2.21
C SER A 55 2.01 7.79 -1.68
N GLN A 56 2.38 8.71 -2.58
CA GLN A 56 2.83 10.05 -2.22
C GLN A 56 1.73 10.83 -1.50
N HIS A 57 0.50 10.84 -2.04
CA HIS A 57 -0.63 11.52 -1.39
C HIS A 57 -0.91 10.99 0.02
N VAL A 58 -0.80 9.66 0.22
CA VAL A 58 -0.97 9.05 1.56
C VAL A 58 0.15 9.48 2.50
N MET A 59 1.40 9.54 2.04
CA MET A 59 2.52 10.02 2.85
C MET A 59 2.33 11.49 3.23
N ASP A 60 2.07 12.35 2.25
CA ASP A 60 1.90 13.79 2.46
C ASP A 60 0.73 14.08 3.41
N ALA A 61 -0.39 13.37 3.27
CA ALA A 61 -1.54 13.50 4.18
C ALA A 61 -1.23 12.98 5.59
N THR A 62 -0.36 11.98 5.73
CA THR A 62 0.04 11.41 7.03
C THR A 62 0.98 12.36 7.77
N ASP A 63 1.99 12.89 7.07
CA ASP A 63 3.02 13.76 7.64
C ASP A 63 2.53 15.20 7.82
N GLY A 64 1.57 15.65 6.99
CA GLY A 64 0.93 16.96 7.10
C GLY A 64 0.02 17.12 8.32
N PHE A 65 -0.34 16.04 9.02
CA PHE A 65 -1.12 16.10 10.24
C PHE A 65 -0.23 16.09 11.49
N SER A 66 -0.43 17.06 12.36
CA SER A 66 0.16 17.08 13.71
C SER A 66 -0.82 17.67 14.70
N LEU A 67 -0.94 17.04 15.86
CA LEU A 67 -1.74 17.53 16.98
C LEU A 67 -0.85 17.67 18.21
N TYR A 68 -0.77 18.89 18.73
CA TYR A 68 -0.03 19.20 19.94
C TYR A 68 -0.99 19.29 21.13
N ILE A 69 -0.69 18.53 22.19
CA ILE A 69 -1.43 18.54 23.44
C ILE A 69 -0.53 19.12 24.53
N GLU A 70 -1.05 20.07 25.30
CA GLU A 70 -0.32 20.71 26.43
C GLU A 70 -0.69 20.04 27.75
N ASP A 71 -1.97 19.72 27.96
CA ASP A 71 -2.44 19.09 29.18
C ASP A 71 -2.26 17.56 29.12
N VAL A 72 -1.37 17.05 29.97
CA VAL A 72 -1.13 15.60 30.11
C VAL A 72 -2.38 14.85 30.58
N ALA A 73 -3.33 15.50 31.24
CA ALA A 73 -4.57 14.87 31.67
C ALA A 73 -5.44 14.42 30.47
N GLU A 74 -5.34 15.11 29.32
CA GLU A 74 -6.01 14.70 28.09
C GLU A 74 -5.48 13.37 27.52
N LEU A 75 -4.26 12.98 27.95
CA LEU A 75 -3.54 11.78 27.52
C LEU A 75 -3.60 10.64 28.55
N ALA A 76 -4.54 10.70 29.49
CA ALA A 76 -4.77 9.65 30.48
C ALA A 76 -4.93 8.26 29.81
N GLY A 77 -4.36 7.23 30.46
CA GLY A 77 -4.36 5.85 29.98
C GLY A 77 -3.17 5.49 29.06
N ILE A 78 -2.56 6.47 28.39
CA ILE A 78 -1.42 6.23 27.48
C ILE A 78 -0.17 5.81 28.30
N PRO A 79 0.56 4.75 27.89
CA PRO A 79 1.78 4.31 28.56
C PRO A 79 2.84 5.42 28.66
N LYS A 80 3.58 5.45 29.79
CA LYS A 80 4.61 6.47 30.06
C LYS A 80 5.69 6.56 28.98
N ASP A 81 6.14 5.41 28.47
CA ASP A 81 7.17 5.37 27.42
C ASP A 81 6.67 6.03 26.12
N THR A 82 5.39 5.85 25.80
CA THR A 82 4.75 6.51 24.65
C THR A 82 4.60 8.02 24.88
N LEU A 83 4.22 8.45 26.09
CA LEU A 83 4.18 9.87 26.45
C LEU A 83 5.56 10.53 26.31
N ALA A 84 6.62 9.86 26.77
CA ALA A 84 7.99 10.36 26.61
C ALA A 84 8.38 10.51 25.13
N MET A 85 8.01 9.53 24.29
CA MET A 85 8.19 9.63 22.83
C MET A 85 7.45 10.84 22.23
N TYR A 86 6.18 11.06 22.60
CA TYR A 86 5.42 12.22 22.11
C TYR A 86 6.01 13.55 22.54
N ALA A 87 6.53 13.64 23.78
CA ALA A 87 7.20 14.83 24.27
C ALA A 87 8.50 15.10 23.49
N ALA A 88 9.34 14.07 23.31
CA ALA A 88 10.58 14.20 22.54
C ALA A 88 10.32 14.61 21.08
N MET A 89 9.25 14.10 20.47
CA MET A 89 8.85 14.51 19.12
C MET A 89 8.35 15.95 19.05
N ALA A 90 7.65 16.44 20.07
CA ALA A 90 7.23 17.84 20.13
C ALA A 90 8.43 18.77 20.33
N GLU A 91 9.38 18.40 21.19
CA GLU A 91 10.64 19.13 21.38
C GLU A 91 11.44 19.23 20.07
N ALA A 92 11.56 18.13 19.34
CA ALA A 92 12.23 18.10 18.04
C ALA A 92 11.57 19.01 16.99
N ASP A 93 10.25 19.23 17.10
CA ASP A 93 9.47 20.14 16.25
C ASP A 93 9.38 21.58 16.79
N GLY A 94 10.18 21.91 17.81
CA GLY A 94 10.24 23.26 18.39
C GLY A 94 9.04 23.62 19.28
N GLN A 95 8.32 22.61 19.79
CA GLN A 95 7.15 22.75 20.67
C GLN A 95 7.43 22.16 22.07
N PRO A 96 8.44 22.68 22.81
CA PRO A 96 8.81 22.14 24.11
C PRO A 96 7.64 22.24 25.11
N GLY A 97 7.53 21.25 25.99
CA GLY A 97 6.44 21.17 26.97
C GLY A 97 5.10 20.68 26.41
N LYS A 98 5.03 20.31 25.14
CA LYS A 98 3.85 19.69 24.52
C LYS A 98 4.09 18.22 24.17
N TYR A 99 3.04 17.53 23.77
CA TYR A 99 3.08 16.16 23.25
C TYR A 99 2.62 16.16 21.79
N LYS A 100 3.45 15.66 20.88
CA LYS A 100 3.13 15.57 19.44
C LYS A 100 2.47 14.24 19.14
N LEU A 101 1.22 14.29 18.70
CA LEU A 101 0.48 13.17 18.13
C LEU A 101 0.45 13.30 16.60
N GLY A 102 0.45 12.17 15.91
CA GLY A 102 0.42 12.10 14.45
C GLY A 102 -0.32 10.87 13.95
N LEU A 103 -0.45 10.76 12.62
CA LEU A 103 -1.17 9.66 11.97
C LEU A 103 -0.28 8.45 11.66
N GLN A 104 1.05 8.59 11.82
CA GLN A 104 1.98 7.46 11.69
C GLN A 104 1.60 6.36 12.69
N PHE A 105 1.62 5.10 12.24
CA PHE A 105 1.08 3.98 13.01
C PHE A 105 1.62 3.87 14.45
N PRO A 106 2.93 4.04 14.73
CA PRO A 106 3.46 4.00 16.09
C PRO A 106 2.92 5.12 16.99
N LEU A 107 2.47 6.23 16.41
CA LEU A 107 1.90 7.37 17.14
C LEU A 107 0.38 7.25 17.30
N LEU A 108 -0.30 6.83 16.24
CA LEU A 108 -1.76 6.71 16.23
C LEU A 108 -2.25 5.55 17.10
N PHE A 109 -1.62 4.37 16.98
CA PHE A 109 -2.12 3.15 17.59
C PHE A 109 -2.22 3.22 19.14
N PRO A 110 -1.21 3.74 19.87
CA PRO A 110 -1.31 3.85 21.32
C PRO A 110 -2.46 4.74 21.80
N VAL A 111 -2.77 5.82 21.06
CA VAL A 111 -3.93 6.68 21.38
C VAL A 111 -5.22 5.89 21.23
N LEU A 112 -5.39 5.17 20.12
CA LEU A 112 -6.62 4.39 19.88
C LEU A 112 -6.78 3.23 20.87
N GLN A 113 -5.67 2.62 21.29
CA GLN A 113 -5.68 1.43 22.14
C GLN A 113 -5.78 1.74 23.64
N TYR A 114 -5.14 2.81 24.11
CA TYR A 114 -4.93 3.04 25.54
C TYR A 114 -5.50 4.36 26.07
N ALA A 115 -5.72 5.38 25.23
CA ALA A 115 -6.19 6.66 25.74
C ALA A 115 -7.60 6.52 26.31
N ASP A 116 -7.83 7.03 27.52
CA ASP A 116 -9.15 7.03 28.17
C ASP A 116 -10.09 8.07 27.53
N ASN A 117 -9.50 9.18 27.05
CA ASN A 117 -10.21 10.29 26.43
C ASN A 117 -10.85 9.89 25.08
N ARG A 118 -12.18 9.71 25.07
CA ARG A 118 -12.95 9.34 23.87
C ARG A 118 -12.85 10.39 22.76
N ALA A 119 -12.92 11.67 23.10
CA ALA A 119 -12.88 12.75 22.12
C ALA A 119 -11.52 12.79 21.41
N LEU A 120 -10.44 12.52 22.13
CA LEU A 120 -9.11 12.38 21.55
C LEU A 120 -9.05 11.21 20.56
N ARG A 121 -9.54 10.02 20.96
CA ARG A 121 -9.59 8.85 20.08
C ARG A 121 -10.40 9.12 18.81
N GLU A 122 -11.57 9.74 18.94
CA GLU A 122 -12.43 10.12 17.82
C GLU A 122 -11.73 11.08 16.86
N LYS A 123 -11.10 12.14 17.38
CA LYS A 123 -10.37 13.12 16.58
C LYS A 123 -9.26 12.47 15.75
N LEU A 124 -8.43 11.61 16.37
CA LEU A 124 -7.35 10.93 15.64
C LEU A 124 -7.88 9.87 14.66
N TYR A 125 -8.93 9.14 15.04
CA TYR A 125 -9.56 8.17 14.15
C TYR A 125 -10.11 8.85 12.90
N GLU A 126 -10.85 9.96 13.06
CA GLU A 126 -11.40 10.70 11.93
C GLU A 126 -10.30 11.26 11.02
N ALA A 127 -9.26 11.85 11.60
CA ALA A 127 -8.12 12.36 10.84
C ALA A 127 -7.45 11.23 10.02
N ASN A 128 -7.26 10.06 10.63
CA ASN A 128 -6.71 8.89 9.93
C ASN A 128 -7.67 8.32 8.86
N ALA A 129 -8.98 8.38 9.07
CA ALA A 129 -9.97 7.88 8.12
C ALA A 129 -10.10 8.80 6.89
N LYS A 130 -9.88 10.11 7.07
CA LYS A 130 -10.01 11.14 6.03
C LYS A 130 -8.70 11.38 5.24
N ARG A 131 -7.60 10.69 5.57
CA ARG A 131 -6.30 10.89 4.90
C ARG A 131 -6.38 10.57 3.40
N ALA A 132 -5.79 11.44 2.58
CA ALA A 132 -5.75 11.33 1.13
C ALA A 132 -7.12 11.01 0.48
N SER A 133 -8.17 11.69 0.97
CA SER A 133 -9.55 11.53 0.53
C SER A 133 -10.17 12.89 0.17
N GLU A 134 -11.40 12.88 -0.34
CA GLU A 134 -12.17 14.07 -0.68
C GLU A 134 -12.45 15.01 0.50
N PHE A 135 -12.22 14.55 1.74
CA PHE A 135 -12.37 15.35 2.96
C PHE A 135 -11.10 16.13 3.34
N GLY A 136 -10.01 15.96 2.60
CA GLY A 136 -8.74 16.66 2.77
C GLY A 136 -8.47 17.69 1.66
N PRO A 137 -7.21 18.10 1.49
CA PRO A 137 -6.81 18.93 0.36
C PRO A 137 -7.12 18.23 -0.97
N ALA A 138 -7.72 18.95 -1.91
CA ALA A 138 -8.20 18.37 -3.17
C ALA A 138 -7.06 17.76 -4.01
N GLU A 139 -5.86 18.30 -3.90
CA GLU A 139 -4.65 17.82 -4.56
C GLU A 139 -4.14 16.47 -4.02
N GLN A 140 -4.58 16.05 -2.83
CA GLN A 140 -4.22 14.77 -2.22
C GLN A 140 -5.36 13.73 -2.30
N ASP A 141 -6.48 14.05 -2.96
CA ASP A 141 -7.61 13.13 -3.08
C ASP A 141 -7.26 11.94 -3.99
N ASN A 142 -7.23 10.74 -3.40
CA ASN A 142 -6.98 9.50 -4.13
C ASN A 142 -8.23 8.90 -4.79
N GLY A 143 -9.44 9.41 -4.52
CA GLY A 143 -10.69 8.92 -5.11
C GLY A 143 -10.66 8.80 -6.63
N PRO A 144 -10.24 9.87 -7.37
CA PRO A 144 -10.07 9.82 -8.81
C PRO A 144 -9.00 8.81 -9.27
N LEU A 145 -7.85 8.77 -8.59
CA LEU A 145 -6.75 7.86 -8.92
C LEU A 145 -7.16 6.39 -8.79
N ILE A 146 -7.92 6.04 -7.74
CA ILE A 146 -8.45 4.68 -7.53
C ILE A 146 -9.38 4.29 -8.69
N ARG A 147 -10.30 5.18 -9.07
CA ARG A 147 -11.23 4.93 -10.18
C ARG A 147 -10.50 4.68 -11.50
N GLU A 148 -9.50 5.49 -11.81
CA GLU A 148 -8.67 5.30 -13.00
C GLU A 148 -7.90 3.97 -12.94
N LYS A 149 -7.23 3.69 -11.81
CA LYS A 149 -6.46 2.47 -11.60
C LYS A 149 -7.32 1.21 -11.76
N LEU A 150 -8.55 1.20 -11.24
CA LEU A 150 -9.48 0.07 -11.40
C LEU A 150 -9.89 -0.13 -12.86
N LYS A 151 -10.17 0.95 -13.60
CA LYS A 151 -10.50 0.89 -15.03
C LYS A 151 -9.34 0.31 -15.84
N LEU A 152 -8.12 0.81 -15.62
CA LEU A 152 -6.92 0.37 -16.33
C LEU A 152 -6.54 -1.07 -15.96
N ALA A 153 -6.69 -1.47 -14.69
CA ALA A 153 -6.44 -2.85 -14.26
C ALA A 153 -7.45 -3.84 -14.86
N ALA A 154 -8.71 -3.42 -15.04
CA ALA A 154 -9.71 -4.22 -15.74
C ALA A 154 -9.35 -4.40 -17.23
N GLU A 155 -8.91 -3.33 -17.90
CA GLU A 155 -8.45 -3.37 -19.29
C GLU A 155 -7.21 -4.26 -19.46
N GLU A 156 -6.21 -4.10 -18.60
CA GLU A 156 -5.00 -4.94 -18.59
C GLU A 156 -5.34 -6.42 -18.37
N ALA A 157 -6.27 -6.73 -17.46
CA ALA A 157 -6.75 -8.09 -17.24
C ALA A 157 -7.48 -8.67 -18.45
N GLN A 158 -8.24 -7.85 -19.19
CA GLN A 158 -8.90 -8.27 -20.43
C GLN A 158 -7.90 -8.57 -21.55
N LEU A 159 -6.82 -7.78 -21.67
CA LEU A 159 -5.75 -8.06 -22.63
C LEU A 159 -5.05 -9.39 -22.32
N LEU A 160 -4.78 -9.66 -21.04
CA LEU A 160 -4.14 -10.90 -20.59
C LEU A 160 -5.10 -12.12 -20.57
N ALA A 161 -6.41 -11.90 -20.66
CA ALA A 161 -7.40 -12.97 -20.65
C ALA A 161 -7.44 -13.70 -22.00
N SER A 162 -6.53 -14.65 -22.19
CA SER A 162 -6.65 -15.67 -23.23
C SER A 162 -7.81 -16.63 -22.91
N PRO A 163 -8.60 -17.12 -23.90
CA PRO A 163 -9.75 -18.02 -23.69
C PRO A 163 -9.42 -19.33 -22.96
N THR A 164 -8.15 -19.69 -22.81
CA THR A 164 -7.69 -20.95 -22.21
C THR A 164 -7.32 -20.84 -20.72
N THR A 165 -7.37 -19.65 -20.12
CA THR A 165 -6.98 -19.43 -18.71
C THR A 165 -7.98 -18.52 -18.01
N PRO A 166 -8.60 -18.94 -16.89
CA PRO A 166 -9.47 -18.05 -16.13
C PRO A 166 -8.65 -16.86 -15.63
N SER A 167 -9.02 -15.67 -16.09
CA SER A 167 -8.39 -14.40 -15.72
C SER A 167 -8.62 -14.15 -14.24
N CYS A 168 -7.59 -14.40 -13.45
CA CYS A 168 -7.54 -13.96 -12.08
C CYS A 168 -6.12 -13.55 -11.77
N ARG A 169 -5.93 -12.24 -11.56
CA ARG A 169 -4.83 -11.62 -10.80
C ARG A 169 -4.79 -12.12 -9.33
N CYS A 170 -5.41 -13.26 -9.05
CA CYS A 170 -5.37 -14.02 -7.81
C CYS A 170 -4.36 -15.17 -7.86
N THR A 171 -3.61 -15.39 -8.95
CA THR A 171 -2.36 -16.15 -8.83
C THR A 171 -1.36 -15.29 -8.08
N PRO A 172 -1.07 -15.61 -6.82
CA PRO A 172 -0.29 -14.73 -5.98
C PRO A 172 1.16 -14.78 -6.44
N ARG A 173 1.74 -13.61 -6.70
CA ARG A 173 3.19 -13.45 -6.91
C ARG A 173 4.00 -13.92 -5.69
N TRP A 174 3.34 -14.14 -4.53
CA TRP A 174 3.97 -14.41 -3.23
C TRP A 174 3.40 -15.59 -2.39
N ARG A 175 2.38 -16.34 -2.83
CA ARG A 175 1.79 -17.40 -1.98
C ARG A 175 2.30 -18.78 -2.42
N LYS A 176 3.58 -19.07 -2.16
CA LYS A 176 4.08 -20.46 -2.05
C LYS A 176 5.44 -20.56 -1.33
N ALA A 177 5.78 -19.61 -0.46
CA ALA A 177 6.84 -19.77 0.52
C ALA A 177 6.22 -20.09 1.89
N ARG A 178 5.65 -21.30 2.02
CA ARG A 178 5.33 -22.00 3.29
C ARG A 178 4.55 -23.26 2.95
N SER A 179 5.25 -24.30 2.53
CA SER A 179 4.86 -25.68 2.78
C SER A 179 6.07 -26.57 2.49
N ARG A 180 6.62 -27.11 3.58
CA ARG A 180 7.81 -27.96 3.74
C ARG A 180 9.10 -27.19 3.95
#